data_AF-A0ABC8WBP4-F1
#
_entry.id   AF-A0ABC8WBP4-F1
#
_cell.length_a   1.000
_cell.length_b   1.000
_cell.length_c   1.000
_cell.angle_alpha   90.00
_cell.angle_beta   90.00
_cell.angle_gamma   90.00
#
_symmetry.space_group_name_H-M   'P 1'
#
loop_
_entity.id
_entity.type
_entity.pdbx_description
1 polymer ?
#
loop_
_entity_poly.entity_id
_entity_poly.type
_entity_poly.pdbx_seq_one_letter_code
_entity_poly.pdbx_strand_id
1 'polypeptide(L)'
;MRIETTKVDLCVGEGGISRDVQVAPYRLLRLTIRSGDTVDGISFIYIGSDGLAHHEGMWGGIGGKEHLIQLGLMDYVKEISGTAGPFHGQHVIRTLKIVTLKHLQIT
;
A
#
# COMPACT_ATOMS: atom_id res chain seq x y z
N MET A 1 25.30 -3.90 -3.44
CA MET A 1 24.32 -4.26 -2.39
C MET A 1 23.10 -4.82 -3.10
N ARG A 2 22.75 -6.09 -2.88
CA ARG A 2 21.53 -6.70 -3.45
C ARG A 2 20.43 -6.52 -2.42
N ILE A 3 19.35 -5.84 -2.78
CA ILE A 3 18.16 -5.74 -1.93
C ILE A 3 17.21 -6.80 -2.44
N GLU A 4 16.92 -7.77 -1.57
CA GLU A 4 16.00 -8.85 -1.89
C GLU A 4 14.61 -8.45 -1.40
N THR A 5 13.68 -8.33 -2.33
CA THR A 5 12.28 -8.06 -2.03
C THR A 5 11.61 -9.37 -1.65
N THR A 6 10.96 -9.40 -0.48
CA THR A 6 10.09 -10.52 -0.11
C THR A 6 8.66 -10.15 -0.45
N LYS A 7 7.99 -10.97 -1.25
CA LYS A 7 6.56 -10.83 -1.54
C LYS A 7 5.76 -11.62 -0.52
N VAL A 8 4.79 -10.96 0.10
CA VAL A 8 3.81 -11.59 0.99
C VAL A 8 2.44 -11.37 0.36
N ASP A 9 1.77 -12.46 0.02
CA ASP A 9 0.45 -12.42 -0.60
C ASP A 9 -0.65 -12.50 0.45
N LEU A 10 -1.69 -11.70 0.26
CA LEU A 10 -2.94 -11.84 0.99
C LEU A 10 -3.91 -12.60 0.08
N CYS A 11 -4.31 -13.82 0.44
CA CYS A 11 -5.30 -14.59 -0.33
C CYS A 11 -6.70 -13.99 -0.10
N VAL A 12 -7.05 -12.95 -0.86
CA VAL A 12 -8.34 -12.25 -0.74
C VAL A 12 -9.30 -12.67 -1.84
N GLY A 13 -9.78 -13.92 -1.81
CA GLY A 13 -10.77 -14.45 -2.76
C GLY A 13 -10.35 -14.41 -4.24
N GLU A 14 -11.24 -14.84 -5.14
CA GLU A 14 -10.99 -14.85 -6.60
C GLU A 14 -11.46 -13.56 -7.31
N GLY A 15 -11.90 -12.55 -6.55
CA GLY A 15 -12.47 -11.32 -7.12
C GLY A 15 -11.41 -10.32 -7.60
N GLY A 16 -11.70 -9.60 -8.69
CA GLY A 16 -10.89 -8.46 -9.17
C GLY A 16 -9.89 -8.79 -10.29
N ILE A 17 -8.92 -7.90 -10.48
CA ILE A 17 -7.83 -8.05 -11.47
C ILE A 17 -6.52 -8.06 -10.70
N SER A 18 -5.67 -9.06 -10.93
CA SER A 18 -4.33 -9.12 -10.34
C SER A 18 -3.50 -7.90 -10.76
N ARG A 19 -2.87 -7.26 -9.79
CA ARG A 19 -2.01 -6.09 -9.96
C ARG A 19 -0.65 -6.37 -9.34
N ASP A 20 0.40 -5.98 -10.04
CA ASP A 20 1.77 -6.07 -9.54
C ASP A 20 2.63 -4.96 -10.13
N VAL A 21 3.65 -4.57 -9.39
CA VAL A 21 4.65 -3.60 -9.83
C VAL A 21 5.62 -4.26 -10.79
N GLN A 22 6.05 -3.53 -11.82
CA GLN A 22 6.97 -4.06 -12.84
C GLN A 22 8.44 -3.87 -12.45
N VAL A 23 8.74 -2.85 -11.65
CA VAL A 23 10.09 -2.56 -11.16
C VAL A 23 10.17 -2.88 -9.69
N ALA A 24 11.21 -3.62 -9.28
CA ALA A 24 11.38 -4.00 -7.88
C ALA A 24 11.46 -2.75 -6.99
N PRO A 25 10.64 -2.64 -5.93
CA PRO A 25 10.63 -1.46 -5.08
C PRO A 25 11.88 -1.40 -4.20
N TYR A 26 12.50 -0.23 -4.15
CA TYR A 26 13.59 0.11 -3.23
C TYR A 26 13.05 0.86 -2.01
N ARG A 27 12.15 1.82 -2.21
CA ARG A 27 11.65 2.66 -1.12
C ARG A 27 10.27 3.27 -1.38
N LEU A 28 9.34 3.08 -0.45
CA LEU A 28 8.03 3.75 -0.47
C LEU A 28 8.17 5.22 -0.07
N LEU A 29 7.54 6.12 -0.83
CA LEU A 29 7.53 7.57 -0.58
C LEU A 29 6.17 8.07 -0.11
N ARG A 30 5.11 7.58 -0.76
CA ARG A 30 3.73 7.99 -0.53
C ARG A 30 2.82 6.80 -0.68
N LEU A 31 1.83 6.73 0.18
CA LEU A 31 0.75 5.75 0.13
C LEU A 31 -0.57 6.48 0.35
N THR A 32 -1.53 6.22 -0.53
CA THR A 32 -2.89 6.71 -0.43
C THR A 32 -3.82 5.51 -0.37
N ILE A 33 -4.70 5.48 0.62
CA ILE A 33 -5.74 4.46 0.76
C ILE A 33 -7.09 5.13 0.72
N ARG A 34 -8.02 4.54 -0.03
CA ARG A 34 -9.44 4.89 0.03
C ARG A 34 -10.17 3.84 0.84
N SER A 35 -10.96 4.28 1.82
CA SER A 35 -11.74 3.37 2.64
C SER A 35 -13.04 3.96 3.15
N GLY A 36 -14.07 3.12 3.19
CA GLY A 36 -15.34 3.32 3.90
C GLY A 36 -15.65 2.08 4.72
N ASP A 37 -16.71 1.35 4.34
CA ASP A 37 -17.02 0.05 4.94
C ASP A 37 -15.99 -1.04 4.59
N THR A 38 -15.25 -0.82 3.50
CA THR A 38 -14.16 -1.66 3.00
C THR A 38 -12.96 -0.81 2.62
N VAL A 39 -11.84 -1.45 2.28
CA VAL A 39 -10.78 -0.78 1.53
C VAL A 39 -11.19 -0.71 0.07
N ASP A 40 -11.50 0.49 -0.40
CA ASP A 40 -11.97 0.76 -1.75
C ASP A 40 -10.84 0.81 -2.77
N GLY A 41 -9.66 1.28 -2.36
CA GLY A 41 -8.51 1.35 -3.25
C GLY A 41 -7.20 1.76 -2.59
N ILE A 42 -6.12 1.54 -3.31
CA ILE A 42 -4.75 1.86 -2.91
C ILE A 42 -3.99 2.47 -4.08
N SER A 43 -3.22 3.53 -3.84
CA SER A 43 -2.24 4.07 -4.79
C SER A 43 -0.97 4.45 -4.04
N PHE A 44 0.17 4.43 -4.73
CA PHE A 44 1.44 4.69 -4.06
C PHE A 44 2.51 5.17 -5.03
N ILE A 45 3.53 5.81 -4.44
CA ILE A 45 4.72 6.27 -5.15
C ILE A 45 5.92 5.64 -4.44
N TYR A 46 6.83 5.03 -5.21
CA TYR A 46 8.04 4.41 -4.69
C TYR A 46 9.23 4.71 -5.58
N ILE A 47 10.44 4.64 -5.02
CA ILE A 47 11.68 4.57 -5.78
C ILE A 47 11.93 3.10 -6.13
N GLY A 48 12.15 2.81 -7.41
CA GLY A 48 12.47 1.48 -7.91
C GLY A 48 13.95 1.14 -7.79
N SER A 49 14.29 -0.12 -8.07
CA SER A 49 15.67 -0.60 -8.17
C SER A 49 16.46 0.06 -9.31
N ASP A 50 15.77 0.69 -10.26
CA ASP A 50 16.33 1.53 -11.32
C ASP A 50 16.68 2.96 -10.84
N GLY A 51 16.38 3.29 -9.58
CA GLY A 51 16.63 4.59 -8.98
C GLY A 51 15.61 5.67 -9.37
N LEU A 52 14.55 5.32 -10.11
CA LEU A 52 13.52 6.25 -10.57
C LEU A 52 12.28 6.20 -9.67
N ALA A 53 11.51 7.29 -9.67
CA ALA A 53 10.21 7.32 -9.02
C ALA A 53 9.15 6.69 -9.92
N HIS A 54 8.46 5.69 -9.40
CA HIS A 54 7.35 4.99 -10.03
C HIS A 54 6.03 5.38 -9.36
N HIS A 55 5.02 5.65 -10.18
CA HIS A 55 3.70 6.11 -9.75
C HIS A 55 2.68 5.02 -10.05
N GLU A 56 2.26 4.29 -9.02
CA GLU A 56 1.18 3.32 -9.13
C GLU A 56 -0.13 4.05 -8.84
N GLY A 57 -0.94 4.21 -9.88
CA GLY A 57 -2.27 4.81 -9.80
C GLY A 57 -3.22 4.00 -8.92
N MET A 58 -4.44 4.49 -8.74
CA MET A 58 -5.44 3.82 -7.89
C MET A 58 -5.75 2.41 -8.42
N TRP A 59 -5.41 1.40 -7.63
CA TRP A 59 -5.90 0.05 -7.79
C TRP A 59 -7.16 -0.10 -6.94
N GLY A 60 -8.27 -0.48 -7.56
CA GLY A 60 -9.59 -0.50 -6.93
C GLY A 60 -10.49 0.64 -7.42
N GLY A 61 -11.49 0.98 -6.62
CA GLY A 61 -12.49 1.99 -6.94
C GLY A 61 -12.19 3.38 -6.36
N ILE A 62 -13.10 4.31 -6.63
CA ILE A 62 -13.06 5.71 -6.14
C ILE A 62 -13.94 5.94 -4.90
N GLY A 63 -14.49 4.87 -4.33
CA GLY A 63 -15.33 4.92 -3.11
C GLY A 63 -14.56 5.38 -1.88
N GLY A 64 -15.26 5.46 -0.74
CA GLY A 64 -14.64 5.76 0.55
C GLY A 64 -13.97 7.14 0.65
N LYS A 65 -13.29 7.37 1.78
CA LYS A 65 -12.50 8.57 2.08
C LYS A 65 -11.02 8.31 1.83
N GLU A 66 -10.30 9.34 1.37
CA GLU A 66 -8.84 9.28 1.20
C GLU A 66 -8.08 9.42 2.53
N HIS A 67 -7.09 8.56 2.70
CA HIS A 67 -6.12 8.55 3.79
C HIS A 67 -4.71 8.58 3.19
N LEU A 68 -4.00 9.68 3.43
CA LEU A 68 -2.68 9.93 2.89
C LEU A 68 -1.59 9.69 3.93
N ILE A 69 -0.59 8.89 3.57
CA ILE A 69 0.65 8.72 4.34
C ILE A 69 1.82 9.18 3.46
N GLN A 70 2.52 10.20 3.92
CA GLN A 70 3.77 10.67 3.33
C GLN A 70 4.94 10.29 4.24
N LEU A 71 5.94 9.64 3.66
CA LEU A 71 7.12 9.16 4.37
C LEU A 71 8.30 10.10 4.09
N GLY A 72 8.85 10.69 5.15
CA GLY A 72 10.09 11.45 5.08
C GLY A 72 11.30 10.59 4.73
N LEU A 73 12.47 11.24 4.56
CA LEU A 73 13.73 10.59 4.18
C LEU A 73 14.09 9.35 5.02
N MET A 74 13.76 9.39 6.31
CA MET A 74 14.10 8.36 7.28
C MET A 74 12.86 7.60 7.81
N ASP A 75 11.68 7.91 7.28
CA ASP A 75 10.44 7.26 7.71
C ASP A 75 10.21 6.00 6.89
N TYR A 76 9.66 4.98 7.54
CA TYR A 76 9.26 3.75 6.87
C TYR A 76 8.05 3.11 7.54
N VAL A 77 7.35 2.28 6.77
CA VAL A 77 6.28 1.42 7.30
C VAL A 77 6.91 0.28 8.07
N LYS A 78 6.54 0.12 9.33
CA LYS A 78 7.05 -0.94 10.21
C LYS A 78 6.07 -2.10 10.36
N GLU A 79 4.78 -1.84 10.16
CA GLU A 79 3.72 -2.83 10.30
C GLU A 79 2.58 -2.50 9.34
N ILE A 80 2.06 -3.55 8.71
CA ILE A 80 0.79 -3.55 7.99
C ILE A 80 -0.04 -4.69 8.59
N SER A 81 -1.23 -4.37 9.09
CA SER A 81 -2.20 -5.33 9.61
C SER A 81 -3.59 -4.99 9.11
N GLY A 82 -4.55 -5.90 9.25
CA GLY A 82 -5.90 -5.70 8.71
C GLY A 82 -6.77 -6.93 8.81
N THR A 83 -7.96 -6.83 8.22
CA THR A 83 -8.95 -7.93 8.19
C THR A 83 -9.50 -8.08 6.78
N ALA A 84 -9.76 -9.32 6.36
CA ALA A 84 -10.51 -9.65 5.15
C ALA A 84 -11.84 -10.30 5.53
N GLY A 85 -12.86 -10.16 4.67
CA GLY A 85 -14.18 -10.69 4.95
C GLY A 85 -15.20 -10.41 3.85
N PRO A 86 -16.42 -10.98 4.00
CA PRO A 86 -17.49 -10.81 3.01
C PRO A 86 -18.02 -9.38 2.94
N PHE A 87 -18.31 -8.92 1.73
CA PHE A 87 -19.01 -7.67 1.44
C PHE A 87 -19.77 -7.81 0.12
N HIS A 88 -21.09 -7.62 0.13
CA HIS A 88 -21.95 -7.69 -1.06
C HIS A 88 -21.69 -8.95 -1.94
N GLY A 89 -21.51 -10.10 -1.28
CA GLY A 89 -21.26 -11.39 -1.95
C GLY A 89 -19.81 -11.65 -2.37
N GLN A 90 -18.89 -10.71 -2.16
CA GLN A 90 -17.47 -10.85 -2.48
C GLN A 90 -16.61 -10.93 -1.21
N HIS A 91 -15.47 -11.60 -1.27
CA HIS A 91 -14.49 -11.58 -0.18
C HIS A 91 -13.45 -10.48 -0.44
N VAL A 92 -13.36 -9.48 0.44
CA VAL A 92 -12.58 -8.26 0.21
C VAL A 92 -11.76 -7.87 1.44
N ILE A 93 -10.79 -6.97 1.26
CA ILE A 93 -10.09 -6.33 2.38
C ILE A 93 -11.08 -5.37 3.07
N ARG A 94 -11.38 -5.65 4.34
CA ARG A 94 -12.29 -4.87 5.16
C ARG A 94 -11.58 -3.69 5.83
N THR A 95 -10.40 -3.94 6.38
CA THR A 95 -9.65 -2.93 7.12
C THR A 95 -8.16 -3.06 6.83
N LEU A 96 -7.47 -1.91 6.89
CA LEU A 96 -6.01 -1.83 6.90
C LEU A 96 -5.59 -0.88 8.03
N LYS A 97 -4.55 -1.28 8.75
CA LYS A 97 -3.83 -0.48 9.72
C LYS A 97 -2.38 -0.44 9.28
N ILE A 98 -1.84 0.77 9.23
CA ILE A 98 -0.45 1.01 8.85
C ILE A 98 0.21 1.74 10.00
N VAL A 99 1.32 1.19 10.47
CA VAL A 99 2.14 1.83 11.48
C VAL A 99 3.45 2.26 10.83
N THR A 100 3.77 3.54 10.99
CA THR A 100 5.03 4.12 10.53
C THR A 100 5.97 4.33 11.70
N LEU A 101 7.27 4.18 11.47
CA LEU A 101 8.27 4.78 12.34
C LEU A 101 8.62 6.14 11.73
N LYS A 102 8.33 7.20 12.47
CA LYS A 102 8.75 8.55 12.10
C LYS A 102 9.98 8.91 12.90
N HIS A 103 11.08 9.19 12.21
CA HIS A 103 12.24 9.73 12.88
C HIS A 103 11.99 11.21 13.17
N LEU A 104 12.12 11.60 14.44
CA LEU A 104 12.06 13.02 14.81
C LEU A 104 13.20 13.75 14.09
N GLN A 105 12.86 14.79 13.32
CA GLN A 105 13.85 15.76 12.90
C GLN A 105 14.12 16.65 14.11
N ILE A 106 15.35 16.60 14.65
CA ILE A 106 15.83 17.61 15.59
C ILE A 106 16.12 18.84 14.73
N THR A 107 15.30 19.87 14.87
CA THR A 107 15.50 21.19 14.26
C THR A 107 16.18 22.10 15.27
#